data_AF-A0A2A6RDV3-F1
#
_entry.id   AF-A0A2A6RDV3-F1
#
_cell.length_a   1.000
_cell.length_b   1.000
_cell.length_c   1.000
_cell.angle_alpha   90.00
_cell.angle_beta   90.00
_cell.angle_gamma   90.00
#
_symmetry.space_group_name_H-M   'P 1'
#
loop_
_entity.id
_entity.type
_entity.pdbx_description
1 polymer ?
#
loop_
_entity_poly.entity_id
_entity_poly.type
_entity_poly.pdbx_seq_one_letter_code
_entity_poly.pdbx_strand_id
1 'polypeptide(L)'
;MSNHSGIYMLRDMLDVLNKAGVWAHMPRADVQKVIINIVHLARTGYDCNPGEILEDHEAFGVCHYCLKPAERLRYGMCPICNDDEDEDEDDEDAS
;
A
#
# COMPACT_ATOMS: atom_id res chain seq x y z
N MET A 1 10.54 -15.25 1.40
CA MET A 1 9.57 -15.51 2.49
C MET A 1 9.44 -14.19 3.21
N SER A 2 8.27 -13.56 3.19
CA SER A 2 8.09 -12.25 3.82
C SER A 2 8.03 -12.37 5.35
N ASN A 3 8.42 -11.31 6.04
CA ASN A 3 8.36 -11.22 7.50
C ASN A 3 6.92 -10.99 7.98
N HIS A 4 6.10 -12.05 7.99
CA HIS A 4 4.67 -11.97 8.33
C HIS A 4 4.39 -11.36 9.70
N SER A 5 5.17 -11.69 10.73
CA SER A 5 4.97 -11.12 12.07
C SER A 5 5.23 -9.61 12.10
N GLY A 6 6.28 -9.15 11.41
CA GLY A 6 6.57 -7.72 11.28
C GLY A 6 5.49 -6.98 10.48
N ILE A 7 4.97 -7.62 9.44
CA ILE A 7 3.88 -7.11 8.61
C ILE A 7 2.61 -6.92 9.44
N TYR A 8 2.14 -7.94 10.15
CA TYR A 8 0.93 -7.84 10.96
C TYR A 8 1.07 -6.82 12.08
N MET A 9 2.23 -6.77 12.75
CA MET A 9 2.49 -5.76 13.78
C MET A 9 2.40 -4.32 13.21
N LEU A 10 2.95 -4.09 12.01
CA LEU A 10 2.88 -2.78 11.37
C LEU A 10 1.45 -2.41 10.97
N ARG A 11 0.70 -3.37 10.41
CA ARG A 11 -0.72 -3.17 10.08
C ARG A 11 -1.53 -2.81 11.34
N ASP A 12 -1.37 -3.58 12.43
CA ASP A 12 -2.05 -3.31 13.70
C ASP A 12 -1.66 -1.94 14.29
N MET A 13 -0.40 -1.54 14.15
CA MET A 13 0.07 -0.22 14.57
C MET A 13 -0.62 0.90 13.79
N LEU A 14 -0.74 0.79 12.46
CA LEU A 14 -1.45 1.79 11.64
C LEU A 14 -2.90 1.93 12.07
N ASP A 15 -3.52 0.80 12.39
CA ASP A 15 -4.88 0.71 12.95
C ASP A 15 -5.03 1.46 14.28
N VAL A 16 -4.08 1.25 15.20
CA VAL A 16 -4.04 1.94 16.50
C VAL A 16 -3.90 3.45 16.31
N LEU A 17 -3.00 3.89 15.44
CA LEU A 17 -2.78 5.32 15.15
C LEU A 17 -4.02 5.95 14.51
N ASN A 18 -4.69 5.22 13.62
CA ASN A 18 -5.93 5.65 12.98
C ASN A 18 -7.06 5.81 14.01
N LYS A 19 -7.26 4.81 14.87
CA LYS A 19 -8.26 4.84 15.96
C LYS A 19 -7.99 5.94 16.98
N ALA A 20 -6.72 6.27 17.22
CA ALA A 20 -6.32 7.37 18.08
C ALA A 20 -6.48 8.76 17.43
N GLY A 21 -6.86 8.84 16.15
CA GLY A 21 -7.06 10.10 15.44
C GLY A 21 -5.78 10.85 15.09
N VAL A 22 -4.61 10.18 15.12
CA VAL A 22 -3.30 10.81 14.89
C VAL A 22 -3.25 11.55 13.54
N TRP A 23 -3.83 10.94 12.51
CA TRP A 23 -3.81 11.46 11.15
C TRP A 23 -4.73 12.67 10.94
N ALA A 24 -5.73 12.89 11.80
CA ALA A 24 -6.72 13.96 11.65
C ALA A 24 -6.12 15.37 11.76
N HIS A 25 -4.92 15.47 12.36
CA HIS A 25 -4.20 16.72 12.55
C HIS A 25 -3.13 16.99 11.50
N MET A 26 -3.04 16.13 10.46
CA MET A 26 -2.01 16.21 9.43
C MET A 26 -2.63 16.43 8.04
N PRO A 27 -2.02 17.26 7.18
CA PRO A 27 -2.34 17.28 5.77
C PRO A 27 -2.14 15.90 5.14
N ARG A 28 -3.00 15.52 4.19
CA ARG A 28 -2.93 14.22 3.50
C ARG A 28 -1.54 13.91 2.93
N ALA A 29 -0.88 14.91 2.33
CA ALA A 29 0.46 14.74 1.77
C ALA A 29 1.51 14.36 2.83
N ASP A 30 1.38 14.89 4.05
CA ASP A 30 2.28 14.56 5.15
C ASP A 30 1.99 13.16 5.71
N VAL A 31 0.71 12.77 5.80
CA VAL A 31 0.32 11.39 6.15
C VAL A 31 0.92 10.42 5.14
N GLN A 32 0.72 10.65 3.84
CA GLN A 32 1.28 9.82 2.78
C GLN A 32 2.80 9.71 2.88
N LYS A 33 3.50 10.82 3.14
CA LYS A 33 4.96 10.82 3.32
C LYS A 33 5.40 9.95 4.51
N VAL A 34 4.70 10.03 5.64
CA VAL A 34 4.99 9.19 6.82
C VAL A 34 4.76 7.71 6.51
N ILE A 35 3.60 7.37 5.93
CA ILE A 35 3.25 5.98 5.58
C ILE A 35 4.26 5.40 4.58
N ILE A 36 4.62 6.15 3.53
CA ILE A 36 5.63 5.73 2.54
C ILE A 36 6.97 5.46 3.23
N ASN A 37 7.41 6.31 4.15
CA ASN A 37 8.67 6.11 4.87
C ASN A 37 8.64 4.86 5.75
N ILE A 38 7.54 4.60 6.46
CA ILE A 38 7.35 3.39 7.28
C ILE A 38 7.45 2.15 6.40
N VAL A 39 6.70 2.12 5.30
CA VAL A 39 6.63 0.98 4.38
C VAL A 39 7.98 0.76 3.67
N HIS A 40 8.67 1.83 3.29
CA HIS A 40 10.01 1.76 2.70
C HIS A 40 11.02 1.16 3.68
N LEU A 41 11.00 1.61 4.95
CA LEU A 41 11.84 1.06 6.00
C LEU A 41 11.55 -0.42 6.25
N ALA A 42 10.27 -0.79 6.34
CA ALA A 42 9.85 -2.18 6.54
C ALA A 42 10.28 -3.09 5.39
N ARG A 43 10.08 -2.66 4.14
CA ARG A 43 10.48 -3.41 2.95
C ARG A 43 11.99 -3.59 2.85
N THR A 44 12.76 -2.51 3.03
CA THR A 44 14.22 -2.53 2.79
C THR A 44 15.01 -3.11 3.96
N GLY A 45 14.56 -2.87 5.19
CA GLY A 45 15.27 -3.30 6.41
C GLY A 45 14.79 -4.62 7.00
N TYR A 46 13.55 -5.03 6.72
CA TYR A 46 12.87 -6.10 7.47
C TYR A 46 12.14 -7.13 6.60
N ASP A 47 12.32 -7.08 5.28
CA ASP A 47 11.69 -8.00 4.31
C ASP A 47 10.15 -8.11 4.46
N CYS A 48 9.51 -6.96 4.71
CA CYS A 48 8.07 -6.87 4.80
C CYS A 48 7.43 -6.55 3.45
N ASN A 49 6.30 -7.20 3.15
CA ASN A 49 5.51 -6.93 1.94
C ASN A 49 4.67 -5.65 2.13
N PRO A 50 4.83 -4.62 1.28
CA PRO A 50 4.04 -3.39 1.37
C PRO A 50 2.53 -3.56 1.23
N GLY A 51 2.08 -4.45 0.35
CA GLY A 51 0.65 -4.70 0.13
C GLY A 51 0.00 -5.29 1.38
N GLU A 52 0.65 -6.24 2.04
CA GLU A 52 0.14 -6.81 3.29
C GLU A 52 0.18 -5.81 4.46
N ILE A 53 1.12 -4.86 4.46
CA ILE A 53 1.14 -3.76 5.46
C ILE A 53 -0.03 -2.79 5.25
N LEU A 54 -0.36 -2.50 3.99
CA LEU A 54 -1.33 -1.46 3.60
C LEU A 54 -2.75 -2.00 3.36
N GLU A 55 -2.95 -3.31 3.43
CA GLU A 55 -4.28 -3.95 3.36
C GLU A 55 -5.26 -3.27 4.34
N ASP A 56 -6.47 -2.95 3.85
CA ASP A 56 -7.54 -2.21 4.55
C ASP A 56 -7.21 -0.74 4.90
N HIS A 57 -6.08 -0.20 4.43
CA HIS A 57 -5.62 1.16 4.71
C HIS A 57 -5.56 2.07 3.46
N GLU A 58 -6.40 1.80 2.45
CA GLU A 58 -6.46 2.55 1.19
C GLU A 58 -6.78 4.04 1.40
N ALA A 59 -7.40 4.39 2.52
CA ALA A 59 -7.68 5.77 2.91
C ALA A 59 -6.41 6.65 2.98
N PHE A 60 -5.24 6.05 3.27
CA PHE A 60 -3.96 6.78 3.20
C PHE A 60 -3.59 7.21 1.79
N GLY A 61 -4.14 6.56 0.75
CA GLY A 61 -3.88 6.90 -0.64
C GLY A 61 -2.44 6.67 -1.06
N VAL A 62 -1.89 5.53 -0.70
CA VAL A 62 -0.56 5.09 -1.13
C VAL A 62 -0.74 3.81 -1.93
N CYS A 63 -0.20 3.76 -3.14
CA CYS A 63 -0.26 2.54 -3.96
C CYS A 63 0.55 1.42 -3.29
N HIS A 64 -0.06 0.25 -3.15
CA HIS A 64 0.54 -0.92 -2.50
C HIS A 64 1.77 -1.44 -3.25
N TYR A 65 1.83 -1.21 -4.57
CA TYR A 65 2.93 -1.67 -5.42
C TYR A 65 4.05 -0.64 -5.57
N CYS A 66 3.75 0.52 -6.18
CA CYS A 66 4.78 1.50 -6.52
C CYS A 66 5.13 2.46 -5.36
N LEU A 67 4.40 2.40 -4.24
CA LEU A 67 4.60 3.22 -3.03
C LEU A 67 4.53 4.74 -3.30
N LYS A 68 3.80 5.14 -4.33
CA LYS A 68 3.56 6.55 -4.64
C LYS A 68 2.20 7.00 -4.09
N PRO A 69 2.05 8.29 -3.76
CA PRO A 69 0.76 8.89 -3.48
C PRO A 69 -0.21 8.67 -4.66
N ALA A 70 -1.47 8.40 -4.33
CA ALA A 70 -2.55 8.26 -5.29
C ALA A 70 -3.83 8.91 -4.77
N GLU A 71 -4.61 9.52 -5.67
CA GLU A 71 -5.93 10.07 -5.33
C GLU A 71 -7.00 8.98 -5.25
N ARG A 72 -6.87 7.95 -6.07
CA ARG A 72 -7.77 6.79 -6.11
C ARG A 72 -6.96 5.51 -6.16
N LEU A 73 -7.47 4.50 -5.46
CA LEU A 73 -6.93 3.16 -5.46
C LEU A 73 -8.04 2.19 -5.86
N ARG A 74 -7.69 1.18 -6.67
CA ARG A 74 -8.52 0.01 -6.97
C ARG A 74 -7.76 -1.20 -6.48
N TYR A 75 -8.34 -1.96 -5.55
CA TYR A 75 -7.65 -3.09 -4.90
C TYR A 75 -6.26 -2.73 -4.36
N GLY A 76 -6.11 -1.53 -3.77
CA GLY A 76 -4.83 -1.04 -3.25
C GLY A 76 -3.84 -0.50 -4.30
N MET A 77 -4.16 -0.55 -5.59
CA MET A 77 -3.27 -0.11 -6.67
C MET A 77 -3.72 1.21 -7.29
N CYS A 78 -2.75 2.05 -7.68
CA CYS A 78 -3.04 3.26 -8.46
C CYS A 78 -3.36 2.90 -9.91
N PRO A 79 -4.01 3.80 -10.67
CA PRO A 79 -4.39 3.51 -12.07
C PRO A 79 -3.21 3.04 -12.92
N ILE A 80 -2.04 3.68 -12.78
CA ILE A 80 -0.84 3.32 -13.54
C ILE A 80 -0.43 1.86 -13.29
N CYS A 81 -0.51 1.38 -12.05
CA CYS A 81 -0.11 0.01 -11.73
C CYS A 81 -1.23 -1.02 -11.94
N ASN A 82 -2.48 -0.57 -12.02
CA ASN A 82 -3.63 -1.44 -12.26
C ASN A 82 -3.88 -1.63 -13.77
N ASP A 83 -3.57 -0.63 -14.60
CA ASP A 83 -3.72 -0.72 -16.06
C ASP A 83 -2.65 -1.63 -16.69
N ASP A 84 -1.52 -1.87 -16.01
CA ASP A 84 -0.49 -2.83 -16.44
C ASP A 84 -0.95 -4.31 -16.33
N GLU A 85 -2.10 -4.61 -15.72
CA GLU A 85 -2.62 -5.99 -15.55
C GLU A 85 -3.69 -6.40 -16.58
N ASP A 86 -4.16 -5.47 -17.44
CA ASP A 86 -5.25 -5.73 -18.40
C ASP A 86 -4.74 -6.10 -19.83
N GLU A 87 -3.43 -6.27 -20.06
CA GLU A 87 -2.85 -6.56 -21.39
C GLU A 87 -2.51 -8.05 -21.67
N ASP A 88 -2.84 -9.01 -20.77
CA ASP A 88 -2.39 -10.42 -20.90
C ASP A 88 -3.51 -11.47 -21.15
N GLU A 89 -4.72 -11.07 -21.54
CA GLU A 89 -5.80 -12.01 -21.94
C GLU A 89 -6.34 -11.69 -23.34
N ASP A 90 -5.61 -12.05 -24.40
CA ASP A 90 -6.18 -12.28 -25.75
C ASP A 90 -5.12 -12.92 -26.67
N ASP A 91 -4.79 -14.20 -26.45
CA ASP A 91 -4.15 -15.04 -27.48
C ASP A 91 -4.54 -16.52 -27.26
N GLU A 92 -5.85 -16.81 -27.25
CA GLU A 92 -6.35 -18.16 -27.53
C GLU A 92 -7.19 -18.18 -28.82
N ASP A 93 -6.74 -19.03 -29.74
CA ASP A 93 -7.42 -19.55 -30.93
C ASP A 93 -7.69 -18.60 -32.12
N ALA A 94 -6.70 -18.54 -33.01
CA ALA A 94 -6.93 -18.43 -34.45
C ALA A 94 -6.33 -19.64 -35.21
N SER A 95 -7.14 -20.70 -35.28
CA SER A 95 -7.30 -21.72 -36.35
C SER A 95 -6.10 -22.15 -37.19
#